data_AF-E9IDR0-F1
#
_entry.id   AF-E9IDR0-F1
#
_cell.length_a   1.000
_cell.length_b   1.000
_cell.length_c   1.000
_cell.angle_alpha   90.00
_cell.angle_beta   90.00
_cell.angle_gamma   90.00
#
_symmetry.space_group_name_H-M   'P 1'
#
loop_
_entity.id
_entity.type
_entity.pdbx_description
1 polymer ?
#
loop_
_entity_poly.entity_id
_entity_poly.type
_entity_poly.pdbx_seq_one_letter_code
_entity_poly.pdbx_strand_id
1 'polypeptide(L)'
;MLGQTSFDGDTGDILPFMQGMIEHLLSKEILYPSLKELSEKYPAWLEEHKTTLNDSDLQRYTKQSELMQKVCIELEKEKEDDAEDVKQHRFQYVLKLMTEMQNYGQAPDDLVGEQCSLFQFDSEGNPTFPSGDSQQDCCIM
;
A
#
# COMPACT_ATOMS: atom_id res chain seq x y z
N MET A 1 -6.54 20.94 -31.54
CA MET A 1 -7.45 21.13 -30.39
C MET A 1 -7.81 19.75 -29.89
N LEU A 2 -6.98 19.20 -29.00
CA LEU A 2 -7.20 17.88 -28.43
C LEU A 2 -8.14 18.00 -27.24
N GLY A 3 -9.15 17.13 -27.22
CA GLY A 3 -10.28 17.17 -26.33
C GLY A 3 -9.88 17.00 -24.87
N GLN A 4 -10.42 17.88 -24.05
CA GLN A 4 -10.57 17.68 -22.62
C GLN A 4 -11.46 16.43 -22.44
N THR A 5 -10.88 15.32 -22.02
CA THR A 5 -11.66 14.25 -21.38
C THR A 5 -11.85 14.68 -19.92
N SER A 6 -12.86 15.52 -19.72
CA SER A 6 -13.51 15.66 -18.43
C SER A 6 -13.92 14.28 -17.94
N PHE A 7 -13.31 13.83 -16.84
CA PHE A 7 -13.83 12.77 -15.98
C PHE A 7 -15.13 13.26 -15.36
N ASP A 8 -16.21 13.25 -16.14
CA ASP A 8 -17.58 13.51 -15.68
C ASP A 8 -18.44 12.42 -16.30
N GLY A 9 -18.60 11.33 -15.56
CA GLY A 9 -19.30 10.14 -16.03
C GLY A 9 -18.84 8.90 -15.28
N ASP A 10 -19.59 8.54 -14.25
CA ASP A 10 -19.54 7.24 -13.58
C ASP A 10 -18.35 6.98 -12.64
N THR A 11 -18.24 7.75 -11.57
CA THR A 11 -17.45 7.33 -10.38
C THR A 11 -18.15 6.20 -9.61
N GLY A 12 -19.38 5.81 -9.98
CA GLY A 12 -20.22 4.87 -9.23
C GLY A 12 -19.83 3.40 -9.42
N ASP A 13 -19.54 2.97 -10.65
CA ASP A 13 -19.12 1.60 -10.99
C ASP A 13 -17.60 1.38 -10.79
N ILE A 14 -16.81 2.46 -10.74
CA ILE A 14 -15.36 2.36 -10.53
C ILE A 14 -15.04 2.02 -9.06
N LEU A 15 -15.83 2.53 -8.11
CA LEU A 15 -15.64 2.28 -6.67
C LEU A 15 -15.70 0.79 -6.27
N PRO A 16 -16.71 -0.02 -6.67
CA PRO A 16 -16.74 -1.44 -6.33
C PRO A 16 -15.61 -2.24 -7.00
N PHE A 17 -15.18 -1.83 -8.21
CA PHE A 17 -14.01 -2.44 -8.87
C PHE A 17 -12.71 -2.14 -8.12
N MET A 18 -12.49 -0.88 -7.73
CA MET A 18 -11.34 -0.48 -6.91
C MET A 18 -11.33 -1.20 -5.57
N GLN A 19 -12.49 -1.39 -4.93
CA GLN A 19 -12.59 -2.13 -3.68
C GLN A 19 -12.14 -3.58 -3.83
N GLY A 20 -12.56 -4.28 -4.90
CA GLY A 20 -12.12 -5.65 -5.19
C GLY A 20 -10.61 -5.75 -5.46
N MET A 21 -10.03 -4.76 -6.14
CA MET A 21 -8.58 -4.69 -6.34
C MET A 21 -7.81 -4.48 -5.02
N ILE A 22 -8.29 -3.58 -4.16
CA ILE A 22 -7.67 -3.33 -2.85
C ILE A 22 -7.76 -4.58 -1.98
N GLU A 23 -8.89 -5.30 -2.00
CA GLU A 23 -9.05 -6.57 -1.29
C GLU A 23 -8.04 -7.63 -1.76
N HIS A 24 -7.84 -7.74 -3.08
CA HIS A 24 -6.85 -8.66 -3.65
C HIS A 24 -5.41 -8.24 -3.32
N LEU A 25 -5.07 -6.96 -3.41
CA LEU A 25 -3.74 -6.43 -3.11
C LEU A 25 -3.38 -6.56 -1.63
N LEU A 26 -4.36 -6.35 -0.74
CA LEU A 26 -4.19 -6.49 0.71
C LEU A 26 -4.38 -7.92 1.22
N SER A 27 -4.64 -8.88 0.31
CA SER A 27 -4.72 -10.29 0.67
C SER A 27 -3.39 -10.78 1.22
N LYS A 28 -3.42 -11.73 2.15
CA LYS A 28 -2.21 -12.33 2.71
C LYS A 28 -1.25 -12.82 1.62
N GLU A 29 -1.76 -13.45 0.57
CA GLU A 29 -0.93 -14.06 -0.48
C GLU A 29 -0.07 -13.03 -1.23
N ILE A 30 -0.59 -11.81 -1.43
CA ILE A 30 0.09 -10.74 -2.16
C ILE A 30 0.82 -9.79 -1.20
N LEU A 31 0.16 -9.39 -0.12
CA LEU A 31 0.64 -8.37 0.78
C LEU A 31 1.72 -8.88 1.73
N TYR A 32 1.54 -10.08 2.29
CA TYR A 32 2.45 -10.63 3.30
C TYR A 32 3.90 -10.76 2.82
N PRO A 33 4.22 -11.40 1.67
CA PRO A 33 5.61 -11.54 1.24
C PRO A 33 6.28 -10.17 1.02
N SER A 34 5.56 -9.24 0.39
CA SER A 34 6.05 -7.88 0.11
C SER A 34 6.33 -7.10 1.39
N LEU A 35 5.39 -7.10 2.34
CA LEU A 35 5.56 -6.42 3.62
C LEU A 35 6.61 -7.08 4.50
N LYS A 36 6.72 -8.41 4.46
CA LYS A 36 7.70 -9.14 5.27
C LYS A 36 9.12 -8.74 4.85
N GLU A 37 9.40 -8.76 3.55
CA GLU A 37 10.69 -8.36 3.02
C GLU A 37 11.01 -6.90 3.38
N LEU A 38 10.05 -5.99 3.19
CA LEU A 38 10.25 -4.59 3.58
C LEU A 38 10.49 -4.44 5.07
N SER A 39 9.71 -5.13 5.91
CA SER A 39 9.84 -5.07 7.36
C SER A 39 11.21 -5.53 7.85
N GLU A 40 11.87 -6.45 7.14
CA GLU A 40 13.22 -6.92 7.46
C GLU A 40 14.28 -5.92 7.00
N LYS A 41 14.07 -5.24 5.88
CA LYS A 41 14.98 -4.20 5.33
C LYS A 41 14.86 -2.85 6.05
N TYR A 42 13.66 -2.50 6.50
CA TYR A 42 13.33 -1.22 7.14
C TYR A 42 14.28 -0.82 8.28
N PRO A 43 14.57 -1.67 9.28
CA PRO A 43 15.45 -1.30 10.38
C PRO A 43 16.88 -1.00 9.91
N ALA A 44 17.42 -1.77 8.95
CA ALA A 44 18.73 -1.52 8.38
C ALA A 44 18.78 -0.19 7.63
N TRP A 45 17.74 0.12 6.86
CA TRP A 45 17.61 1.39 6.14
C TRP A 45 17.55 2.59 7.10
N LEU A 46 16.77 2.48 8.17
CA LEU A 46 16.69 3.49 9.23
C LEU A 46 18.05 3.71 9.89
N GLU A 47 18.80 2.64 10.18
CA GLU A 47 20.12 2.76 10.79
C GLU A 47 21.14 3.45 9.89
N GLU A 48 21.07 3.22 8.58
CA GLU A 48 21.93 3.89 7.59
C GLU A 48 21.57 5.38 7.45
N HIS A 49 20.28 5.69 7.44
CA HIS A 49 19.77 7.04 7.20
C HIS A 49 19.54 7.88 8.47
N LYS A 50 19.74 7.32 9.68
CA LYS A 50 19.51 8.05 10.95
C LYS A 50 20.34 9.30 11.12
N THR A 51 21.48 9.40 10.42
CA THR A 51 22.38 10.56 10.48
C THR A 51 22.06 11.62 9.42
N THR A 52 21.34 11.25 8.36
CA THR A 52 20.94 12.13 7.26
C THR A 52 19.52 12.65 7.44
N LEU A 53 18.64 11.86 8.06
CA LEU A 53 17.25 12.22 8.36
C LEU A 53 17.16 13.15 9.57
N ASN A 54 16.17 14.05 9.54
CA ASN A 54 15.79 14.83 10.71
C ASN A 54 14.95 13.97 11.67
N ASP A 55 14.81 14.44 12.92
CA ASP A 55 14.10 13.71 13.98
C ASP A 55 12.63 13.41 13.60
N SER A 56 11.97 14.33 12.89
CA SER A 56 10.58 14.18 12.47
C SER A 56 10.42 13.06 11.44
N ASP A 57 11.29 12.99 10.43
CA ASP A 57 11.25 11.94 9.41
C ASP A 57 11.65 10.60 10.00
N LEU A 58 12.64 10.58 10.90
CA LEU A 58 13.04 9.37 11.62
C LEU A 58 11.86 8.82 12.45
N GLN A 59 11.13 9.68 13.16
CA GLN A 59 9.94 9.28 13.90
C GLN A 59 8.84 8.75 12.98
N ARG A 60 8.56 9.43 11.87
CA ARG A 60 7.55 9.01 10.88
C ARG A 60 7.88 7.63 10.31
N TYR A 61 9.11 7.44 9.83
CA TYR A 61 9.54 6.16 9.26
C TYR A 61 9.62 5.05 10.30
N THR A 62 9.98 5.36 11.55
CA THR A 62 9.89 4.39 12.65
C THR A 62 8.44 3.94 12.87
N LYS A 63 7.48 4.87 12.86
CA LYS A 63 6.05 4.55 12.99
C LYS A 63 5.52 3.73 11.82
N GLN A 64 5.93 4.04 10.60
CA GLN A 64 5.60 3.24 9.42
C GLN A 64 6.11 1.80 9.56
N SER A 65 7.38 1.61 9.97
CA SER A 65 7.95 0.29 10.24
C SER A 65 7.17 -0.51 11.29
N GLU A 66 6.80 0.14 12.41
CA GLU A 66 5.98 -0.47 13.46
C GLU A 66 4.61 -0.91 12.93
N LEU A 67 3.98 -0.11 12.07
CA LEU A 67 2.69 -0.43 11.45
C LEU A 67 2.82 -1.59 10.45
N MET A 68 3.88 -1.62 9.64
CA MET A 68 4.15 -2.71 8.70
C MET A 68 4.28 -4.04 9.44
N GLN A 69 5.04 -4.06 10.53
CA GLN A 69 5.18 -5.25 11.38
C GLN A 69 3.84 -5.71 11.96
N LYS A 70 2.99 -4.78 12.42
CA LYS A 70 1.65 -5.11 12.92
C LYS A 70 0.78 -5.75 11.83
N VAL A 71 0.85 -5.24 10.60
CA VAL A 71 0.11 -5.82 9.47
C VAL A 71 0.61 -7.23 9.18
N CYS A 72 1.93 -7.44 9.10
CA CYS A 72 2.51 -8.78 8.92
C CYS A 72 2.00 -9.76 9.98
N ILE A 73 2.08 -9.37 11.25
CA ILE A 73 1.62 -10.20 12.38
C ILE A 73 0.14 -10.54 12.24
N GLU A 74 -0.70 -9.59 11.79
CA GLU A 74 -2.12 -9.83 11.64
C GLU A 74 -2.43 -10.80 10.49
N LEU A 75 -1.74 -10.65 9.35
CA LEU A 75 -1.83 -11.56 8.21
C LEU A 75 -1.28 -12.96 8.56
N GLU A 76 -0.24 -13.06 9.40
CA GLU A 76 0.31 -14.32 9.88
C GLU A 76 -0.68 -15.10 10.74
N LYS A 77 -1.54 -14.41 11.50
CA LYS A 77 -2.60 -15.04 12.31
C LYS A 77 -3.70 -15.67 11.46
N GLU A 78 -3.79 -15.34 10.18
CA GLU A 78 -4.82 -15.86 9.30
C GLU A 78 -4.71 -17.35 9.06
N LYS A 79 -5.86 -18.01 9.21
CA LYS A 79 -6.06 -19.43 8.96
C LYS A 79 -7.09 -19.63 7.86
N GLU A 80 -6.92 -20.66 7.06
CA GLU A 80 -7.83 -20.99 5.97
C GLU A 80 -9.26 -21.30 6.49
N ASP A 81 -9.34 -21.97 7.65
CA ASP A 81 -10.58 -22.29 8.38
C ASP A 81 -11.18 -21.11 9.19
N ASP A 82 -10.60 -19.91 9.14
CA ASP A 82 -11.23 -18.74 9.78
C ASP A 82 -12.59 -18.46 9.14
N ALA A 83 -13.58 -18.15 9.97
CA ALA A 83 -14.92 -17.75 9.53
C ALA A 83 -14.85 -16.46 8.69
N GLU A 84 -15.82 -16.28 7.78
CA GLU A 84 -15.86 -15.13 6.86
C GLU A 84 -15.85 -13.79 7.60
N ASP A 85 -16.60 -13.70 8.70
CA ASP A 85 -16.63 -12.52 9.57
C ASP A 85 -15.26 -12.21 10.21
N VAL A 86 -14.48 -13.24 10.54
CA VAL A 86 -13.11 -13.07 11.06
C VAL A 86 -12.16 -12.56 9.97
N LYS A 87 -12.26 -13.13 8.75
CA LYS A 87 -11.47 -12.68 7.59
C LYS A 87 -11.79 -11.24 7.22
N GLN A 88 -13.07 -10.88 7.20
CA GLN A 88 -13.52 -9.51 6.93
C GLN A 88 -13.05 -8.54 8.01
N HIS A 89 -13.15 -8.90 9.30
CA HIS A 89 -12.66 -8.07 10.39
C HIS A 89 -11.14 -7.88 10.31
N ARG A 90 -10.39 -8.93 9.96
CA ARG A 90 -8.95 -8.85 9.73
C ARG A 90 -8.61 -7.91 8.59
N PHE A 91 -9.28 -8.05 7.44
CA PHE A 91 -9.10 -7.16 6.30
C PHE A 91 -9.35 -5.69 6.68
N GLN A 92 -10.46 -5.40 7.36
CA GLN A 92 -10.76 -4.04 7.83
C GLN A 92 -9.69 -3.50 8.78
N TYR A 93 -9.14 -4.35 9.65
CA TYR A 93 -8.06 -3.98 10.56
C TYR A 93 -6.74 -3.71 9.81
N VAL A 94 -6.39 -4.57 8.84
CA VAL A 94 -5.22 -4.38 7.97
C VAL A 94 -5.34 -3.10 7.14
N LEU A 95 -6.51 -2.86 6.54
CA LEU A 95 -6.82 -1.65 5.80
C LEU A 95 -6.64 -0.41 6.68
N LYS A 96 -7.19 -0.45 7.90
CA LYS A 96 -7.02 0.65 8.87
C LYS A 96 -5.55 0.93 9.20
N LEU A 97 -4.74 -0.11 9.41
CA LEU A 97 -3.31 0.04 9.67
C LEU A 97 -2.57 0.64 8.47
N MET A 98 -2.95 0.26 7.25
CA MET A 98 -2.39 0.83 6.01
C MET A 98 -2.76 2.30 5.84
N THR A 99 -4.02 2.67 6.09
CA THR A 99 -4.45 4.06 6.10
C THR A 99 -3.72 4.86 7.18
N GLU A 100 -3.54 4.29 8.38
CA GLU A 100 -2.77 4.93 9.44
C GLU A 100 -1.30 5.13 9.04
N MET A 101 -0.70 4.17 8.34
CA MET A 101 0.66 4.26 7.81
C MET A 101 0.80 5.41 6.81
N GLN A 102 -0.17 5.58 5.91
CA GLN A 102 -0.22 6.69 4.96
C GLN A 102 -0.35 8.06 5.64
N ASN A 103 -1.00 8.16 6.81
CA ASN A 103 -1.03 9.40 7.57
C ASN A 103 0.35 9.84 8.08
N TYR A 104 1.30 8.91 8.21
CA TYR A 104 2.71 9.23 8.47
C TYR A 104 3.47 9.61 7.17
N GLY A 105 2.79 9.63 6.03
CA GLY A 105 3.29 9.95 4.69
C GLY A 105 3.79 8.74 3.92
N GLN A 106 4.42 9.00 2.77
CA GLN A 106 4.96 7.94 1.92
C GLN A 106 6.16 7.24 2.59
N ALA A 107 6.30 5.96 2.29
CA ALA A 107 7.49 5.19 2.63
C ALA A 107 8.67 5.60 1.75
N PRO A 108 9.93 5.38 2.18
CA PRO A 108 11.09 5.79 1.42
C PRO A 108 11.16 5.04 0.08
N ASP A 109 11.21 5.75 -1.05
CA ASP A 109 11.23 5.14 -2.40
C ASP A 109 12.32 4.07 -2.58
N ASP A 110 13.50 4.32 -2.00
CA ASP A 110 14.65 3.41 -2.00
C ASP A 110 14.35 2.06 -1.31
N LEU A 111 13.41 2.06 -0.35
CA LEU A 111 12.99 0.90 0.41
C LEU A 111 11.79 0.18 -0.23
N VAL A 112 10.77 0.91 -0.70
CA VAL A 112 9.52 0.33 -1.24
C VAL A 112 9.69 -0.23 -2.66
N GLY A 113 10.63 0.28 -3.44
CA GLY A 113 10.93 -0.22 -4.78
C GLY A 113 9.72 -0.26 -5.74
N GLU A 114 9.90 -0.85 -6.92
CA GLU A 114 8.81 -0.95 -7.93
C GLU A 114 7.64 -1.83 -7.45
N GLN A 115 7.89 -2.85 -6.62
CA GLN A 115 6.86 -3.79 -6.17
C GLN A 115 5.83 -3.17 -5.21
N CYS A 116 6.23 -2.19 -4.39
CA CYS A 116 5.29 -1.44 -3.55
C CYS A 116 4.84 -0.12 -4.19
N SER A 117 5.24 0.17 -5.42
CA SER A 117 4.67 1.29 -6.19
C SER A 117 3.16 1.10 -6.43
N LEU A 118 2.67 -0.15 -6.35
CA LEU A 118 1.25 -0.50 -6.30
C LEU A 118 0.51 0.04 -5.07
N PHE A 119 1.23 0.35 -3.99
CA PHE A 119 0.67 0.92 -2.76
C PHE A 119 0.96 2.41 -2.61
N GLN A 120 1.31 3.11 -3.70
CA GLN A 120 1.32 4.56 -3.65
C GLN A 120 -0.13 5.03 -3.65
N PHE A 121 -0.51 5.86 -2.68
CA PHE A 121 -1.81 6.51 -2.62
C PHE A 121 -1.55 8.02 -2.62
N ASP A 122 -2.41 8.78 -3.28
CA ASP A 122 -2.29 10.23 -3.36
C ASP A 122 -2.64 10.88 -2.01
N SER A 123 -2.51 12.20 -1.92
CA SER A 123 -2.85 12.96 -0.70
C SER A 123 -4.33 12.86 -0.29
N GLU A 124 -5.21 12.45 -1.19
CA GLU A 124 -6.62 12.15 -0.95
C GLU A 124 -6.87 10.69 -0.55
N GLY A 125 -5.83 9.86 -0.45
CA GLY A 125 -5.93 8.45 -0.04
C GLY A 125 -6.45 7.54 -1.15
N ASN A 126 -6.44 7.97 -2.41
CA ASN A 126 -6.76 7.10 -3.55
C ASN A 126 -5.49 6.41 -4.05
N PRO A 127 -5.55 5.13 -4.47
CA PRO A 127 -4.39 4.45 -5.02
C PRO A 127 -3.91 5.20 -6.26
N THR A 128 -2.70 5.75 -6.18
CA THR A 128 -1.96 6.25 -7.34
C THR A 128 -1.33 5.05 -7.99
N PHE A 129 -2.03 4.53 -9.00
CA PHE A 129 -1.33 3.77 -10.01
C PHE A 129 -0.25 4.69 -10.58
N PRO A 130 0.99 4.23 -10.78
CA PRO A 130 1.94 4.99 -11.56
C PRO A 130 1.21 5.27 -12.88
N SER A 131 0.87 6.53 -13.10
CA SER A 131 0.44 6.98 -14.41
C SER A 131 1.67 6.74 -15.26
N GLY A 132 1.68 5.59 -15.94
CA GLY A 132 2.78 5.18 -16.77
C GLY A 132 2.96 6.24 -17.83
N ASP A 133 3.93 7.12 -17.63
CA ASP A 133 4.74 7.59 -18.74
C ASP A 133 5.61 6.40 -19.17
N SER A 134 4.94 5.42 -19.74
CA SER A 134 5.47 4.20 -20.33
C SER A 134 4.39 3.70 -21.25
N GLN A 135 4.39 4.34 -22.42
CA GLN A 135 3.94 3.80 -23.68
C GLN A 135 4.38 2.32 -23.82
N GLN A 136 3.57 1.39 -23.33
CA GLN A 136 3.63 -0.03 -23.68
C GLN A 136 2.19 -0.56 -23.69
N ASP A 137 1.58 -0.42 -24.86
CA ASP A 137 1.00 -1.55 -25.59
C ASP A 137 0.55 -2.72 -24.70
N CYS A 138 -0.55 -2.54 -23.99
CA CYS A 138 -1.38 -3.62 -23.49
C CYS A 138 -2.81 -3.43 -23.96
N CYS A 139 -2.95 -3.24 -25.27
CA CYS A 139 -4.15 -3.64 -26.00
C CYS A 139 -3.72 -4.60 -27.10
N ILE A 140 -3.42 -5.83 -26.71
CA ILE A 140 -3.58 -6.95 -27.63
C ILE A 140 -5.09 -7.14 -27.84
N MET A 141 -5.46 -7.07 -29.13
CA MET A 141 -6.75 -7.25 -29.82
C MET A 141 -7.61 -6.01 -30.01
#